data_AF-A0A554JK02-F1
#
_entry.id   AF-A0A554JK02-F1
#
_cell.length_a   1.000
_cell.length_b   1.000
_cell.length_c   1.000
_cell.angle_alpha   90.00
_cell.angle_beta   90.00
_cell.angle_gamma   90.00
#
_symmetry.space_group_name_H-M   'P 1'
#
loop_
_entity.id
_entity.type
_entity.pdbx_description
1 polymer ?
#
loop_
_entity_poly.entity_id
_entity_poly.type
_entity_poly.pdbx_seq_one_letter_code
_entity_poly.pdbx_strand_id
1 'polypeptide(L)'
;MSPQSEKNIIFLSTLKQVEMLEGFLSEHPHIREEGFLLVPLGLEIEYVLKEKGMPFESGGAYRTMDTSVMTLAEDWTASVFESERWSFFKYRGVSLSQLYFLPLQWYLSHVIYYTDIVANVLAAHKEIARLIVFSPLSSGPAMGSTLVTPQIRVIVDAVECVARENNK
;
A
#
# COMPACT_ATOMS: atom_id res chain seq x y z
N MET A 1 -21.82 -12.91 -15.47
CA MET A 1 -21.02 -12.83 -14.23
C MET A 1 -21.68 -11.78 -13.37
N SER A 2 -22.17 -12.13 -12.19
CA SER A 2 -22.82 -11.18 -11.28
C SER A 2 -21.78 -10.15 -10.82
N PRO A 3 -22.09 -8.84 -10.79
CA PRO A 3 -21.17 -7.86 -10.24
C PRO A 3 -20.87 -8.26 -8.79
N GLN A 4 -19.59 -8.45 -8.45
CA GLN A 4 -19.17 -8.55 -7.06
C GLN A 4 -19.68 -7.30 -6.36
N SER A 5 -20.39 -7.47 -5.26
CA SER A 5 -20.81 -6.31 -4.46
C SER A 5 -19.56 -5.59 -3.95
N GLU A 6 -19.50 -4.30 -4.24
CA GLU A 6 -18.34 -3.42 -3.98
C GLU A 6 -18.34 -2.86 -2.55
N LYS A 7 -19.15 -3.45 -1.65
CA LYS A 7 -19.26 -3.00 -0.26
C LYS A 7 -18.01 -3.28 0.56
N ASN A 8 -17.30 -4.36 0.24
CA ASN A 8 -16.09 -4.76 0.95
C ASN A 8 -14.93 -4.81 -0.06
N ILE A 9 -13.92 -3.96 0.12
CA ILE A 9 -12.71 -4.00 -0.70
C ILE A 9 -11.59 -4.67 0.08
N ILE A 10 -10.96 -5.69 -0.49
CA ILE A 10 -9.85 -6.41 0.12
C ILE A 10 -8.58 -6.13 -0.69
N PHE A 11 -7.62 -5.45 -0.08
CA PHE A 11 -6.33 -5.20 -0.69
C PHE A 11 -5.37 -6.37 -0.44
N LEU A 12 -4.72 -6.84 -1.51
CA LEU A 12 -3.73 -7.92 -1.46
C LEU A 12 -2.37 -7.39 -1.91
N SER A 13 -1.44 -7.33 -0.98
CA SER A 13 -0.08 -6.78 -1.14
C SER A 13 1.02 -7.85 -1.16
N THR A 14 0.73 -9.08 -0.72
CA THR A 14 1.69 -10.20 -0.73
C THR A 14 1.02 -11.52 -1.12
N LEU A 15 1.78 -12.46 -1.68
CA LEU A 15 1.29 -13.79 -2.04
C LEU A 15 0.71 -14.56 -0.85
N LYS A 16 1.31 -14.42 0.33
CA LYS A 16 0.81 -15.06 1.55
C LYS A 16 -0.59 -14.59 1.95
N GLN A 17 -0.97 -13.36 1.62
CA GLN A 17 -2.34 -12.88 1.85
C GLN A 17 -3.36 -13.59 0.94
N VAL A 18 -2.95 -14.04 -0.25
CA VAL A 18 -3.80 -14.87 -1.12
C VAL A 18 -4.07 -16.23 -0.47
N GLU A 19 -3.07 -16.82 0.17
CA GLU A 19 -3.23 -18.08 0.92
C GLU A 19 -4.13 -17.92 2.15
N MET A 20 -4.02 -16.78 2.83
CA MET A 20 -4.82 -16.46 4.03
C MET A 20 -6.27 -16.07 3.71
N LEU A 21 -6.56 -15.68 2.46
CA LEU A 21 -7.86 -15.16 2.04
C LEU A 21 -9.01 -16.14 2.32
N GLU A 22 -8.83 -17.43 1.99
CA GLU A 22 -9.88 -18.43 2.19
C GLU A 22 -10.21 -18.63 3.68
N GLY A 23 -9.18 -18.66 4.54
CA GLY A 23 -9.35 -18.72 5.99
C GLY A 23 -10.09 -17.49 6.51
N PHE A 24 -9.66 -16.29 6.09
CA PHE A 24 -10.30 -15.03 6.46
C PHE A 24 -11.79 -15.00 6.07
N LEU A 25 -12.12 -15.37 4.83
CA LEU A 25 -13.51 -15.40 4.34
C LEU A 25 -14.37 -16.46 5.04
N SER A 26 -13.75 -17.54 5.53
CA SER A 26 -14.43 -18.57 6.31
C SER A 26 -14.74 -18.10 7.74
N GLU A 27 -13.82 -17.34 8.34
CA GLU A 27 -14.01 -16.72 9.66
C GLU A 27 -15.00 -15.54 9.61
N HIS A 28 -15.18 -14.92 8.45
CA HIS A 28 -16.02 -13.73 8.25
C HIS A 28 -17.09 -13.97 7.17
N PRO A 29 -18.08 -14.87 7.41
CA PRO A 29 -19.06 -15.25 6.39
C PRO A 29 -19.91 -14.07 5.89
N HIS A 30 -20.17 -13.07 6.74
CA HIS A 30 -20.89 -11.86 6.36
C HIS A 30 -20.20 -11.07 5.22
N ILE A 31 -18.87 -11.05 5.14
CA ILE A 31 -18.13 -10.40 4.04
C ILE A 31 -18.38 -11.15 2.73
N ARG A 32 -18.44 -12.49 2.80
CA ARG A 32 -18.71 -13.34 1.64
C ARG A 32 -20.16 -13.19 1.16
N GLU A 33 -21.12 -13.10 2.08
CA GLU A 33 -22.54 -12.92 1.78
C GLU A 33 -22.86 -11.51 1.24
N GLU A 34 -22.30 -10.48 1.85
CA GLU A 34 -22.42 -9.09 1.39
C GLU A 34 -21.67 -8.85 0.07
N GLY A 35 -20.73 -9.74 -0.26
CA GLY A 35 -19.83 -9.67 -1.41
C GLY A 35 -18.63 -8.76 -1.18
N PHE A 36 -17.57 -9.04 -1.93
CA PHE A 36 -16.29 -8.33 -1.86
C PHE A 36 -15.63 -8.20 -3.24
N LEU A 37 -14.78 -7.19 -3.39
CA LEU A 37 -13.86 -7.00 -4.50
C LEU A 37 -12.41 -7.21 -4.02
N LEU A 38 -11.65 -7.99 -4.78
CA LEU A 38 -10.21 -8.14 -4.54
C LEU A 38 -9.44 -7.11 -5.36
N VAL A 39 -8.54 -6.38 -4.70
CA VAL A 39 -7.63 -5.43 -5.34
C VAL A 39 -6.18 -5.86 -5.09
N PRO A 40 -5.58 -6.68 -5.98
CA PRO A 40 -4.16 -7.01 -5.92
C PRO A 40 -3.28 -5.81 -6.27
N LEU A 41 -2.19 -5.65 -5.52
CA LEU A 41 -1.23 -4.54 -5.66
C LEU A 41 0.08 -4.97 -6.32
N GLY A 42 0.09 -6.13 -6.99
CA GLY A 42 1.26 -6.67 -7.68
C GLY A 42 0.90 -7.74 -8.70
N LEU A 43 1.65 -7.77 -9.82
CA LEU A 43 1.40 -8.68 -10.95
C LEU A 43 1.48 -10.16 -10.57
N GLU A 44 2.36 -10.52 -9.63
CA GLU A 44 2.47 -11.89 -9.13
C GLU A 44 1.17 -12.35 -8.44
N ILE A 45 0.53 -11.44 -7.70
CA ILE A 45 -0.74 -11.71 -7.01
C ILE A 45 -1.87 -11.85 -8.04
N GLU A 46 -1.91 -10.96 -9.03
CA GLU A 46 -2.86 -11.04 -10.15
C GLU A 46 -2.76 -12.37 -10.89
N TYR A 47 -1.54 -12.83 -11.18
CA TYR A 47 -1.31 -14.11 -11.82
C TYR A 47 -1.88 -15.27 -10.99
N VAL A 48 -1.59 -15.32 -9.69
CA VAL A 48 -2.07 -16.38 -8.80
C VAL A 48 -3.60 -16.34 -8.64
N LEU A 49 -4.20 -15.16 -8.53
CA LEU A 49 -5.66 -15.03 -8.47
C LEU A 49 -6.32 -15.52 -9.76
N LYS A 50 -5.72 -15.21 -10.92
CA LYS A 50 -6.19 -15.67 -12.22
C LYS A 50 -6.08 -17.20 -12.35
N GLU A 51 -4.99 -17.81 -11.92
CA GLU A 51 -4.85 -19.28 -11.91
C GLU A 51 -5.87 -19.95 -10.98
N LYS A 52 -6.20 -19.32 -9.86
CA LYS A 52 -7.25 -19.77 -8.94
C LYS A 52 -8.68 -19.47 -9.41
N GLY A 53 -8.85 -18.79 -10.54
CA GLY A 53 -10.16 -18.39 -11.07
C GLY A 53 -10.91 -17.39 -10.20
N MET A 54 -10.20 -16.64 -9.35
CA MET A 54 -10.79 -15.61 -8.49
C MET A 54 -10.94 -14.28 -9.25
N PRO A 55 -12.13 -13.67 -9.29
CA PRO A 55 -12.31 -12.35 -9.88
C PRO A 55 -11.64 -11.26 -9.02
N PHE A 56 -11.01 -10.31 -9.68
CA PHE A 56 -10.32 -9.18 -9.07
C PHE A 56 -10.29 -7.98 -10.03
N GLU A 57 -10.02 -6.80 -9.49
CA GLU A 57 -9.70 -5.59 -10.25
C GLU A 57 -8.26 -5.16 -9.94
N SER A 58 -7.43 -5.00 -10.97
CA SER A 58 -6.01 -4.69 -10.80
C SER A 58 -5.85 -3.37 -10.03
N GLY A 59 -4.97 -3.35 -9.02
CA GLY A 59 -4.56 -2.12 -8.36
C GLY A 59 -3.99 -1.08 -9.33
N GLY A 60 -3.41 -1.54 -10.44
CA GLY A 60 -2.91 -0.68 -11.51
C GLY A 60 -4.00 0.10 -12.25
N ALA A 61 -5.26 -0.35 -12.21
CA ALA A 61 -6.40 0.37 -12.79
C ALA A 61 -6.74 1.65 -12.02
N TYR A 62 -6.42 1.71 -10.73
CA TYR A 62 -6.66 2.87 -9.87
C TYR A 62 -5.46 3.79 -9.75
N ARG A 63 -4.37 3.53 -10.47
CA ARG A 63 -3.17 4.36 -10.39
C ARG A 63 -3.33 5.61 -11.25
N THR A 64 -3.06 6.77 -10.67
CA THR A 64 -2.93 8.02 -11.43
C THR A 64 -1.74 7.91 -12.40
N MET A 65 -1.98 8.19 -13.68
CA MET A 65 -0.93 8.09 -14.74
C MET A 65 -0.08 9.37 -14.87
N ASP A 66 -0.27 10.34 -13.98
CA ASP A 66 0.53 11.56 -13.90
C ASP A 66 1.81 11.32 -13.09
N THR A 67 2.92 11.86 -13.60
CA THR A 67 4.24 11.80 -12.95
C THR A 67 4.37 12.77 -11.78
N SER A 68 3.46 13.73 -11.62
CA SER A 68 3.48 14.72 -10.53
C SER A 68 3.55 14.09 -9.13
N VAL A 69 2.92 12.93 -8.99
CA VAL A 69 2.90 12.12 -7.77
C VAL A 69 4.28 11.51 -7.47
N MET A 70 5.02 11.10 -8.49
CA MET A 70 6.38 10.54 -8.33
C MET A 70 7.42 11.64 -8.11
N THR A 71 7.24 12.83 -8.71
CA THR A 71 8.12 13.99 -8.47
C THR A 71 8.00 14.50 -7.04
N LEU A 72 6.82 14.42 -6.42
CA LEU A 72 6.63 14.81 -5.01
C LEU A 72 7.53 14.03 -4.03
N ALA A 73 7.73 12.73 -4.24
CA ALA A 73 8.60 11.92 -3.38
C ALA A 73 10.07 12.37 -3.47
N GLU A 74 10.52 12.73 -4.67
CA GLU A 74 11.86 13.26 -4.92
C GLU A 74 12.00 14.66 -4.32
N ASP A 75 11.06 15.58 -4.60
CA ASP A 75 11.05 16.95 -4.11
C ASP A 75 11.08 17.01 -2.58
N TRP A 76 10.25 16.21 -1.92
CA TRP A 76 10.20 16.16 -0.46
C TRP A 76 11.52 15.63 0.10
N THR A 77 12.07 14.57 -0.48
CA THR A 77 13.34 14.00 -0.01
C THR A 77 14.52 14.96 -0.22
N ALA A 78 14.58 15.60 -1.39
CA ALA A 78 15.57 16.64 -1.70
C ALA A 78 15.45 17.81 -0.73
N SER A 79 14.24 18.30 -0.45
CA SER A 79 14.02 19.40 0.50
C SER A 79 14.54 19.10 1.92
N VAL A 80 14.50 17.84 2.34
CA VAL A 80 15.01 17.40 3.65
C VAL A 80 16.54 17.33 3.64
N PHE A 81 17.14 16.77 2.60
CA PHE A 81 18.57 16.42 2.61
C PHE A 81 19.51 17.43 1.94
N GLU A 82 19.00 18.26 1.05
CA GLU A 82 19.74 19.34 0.38
C GLU A 82 19.66 20.67 1.14
N SER A 83 18.82 20.74 2.18
CA SER A 83 18.76 21.93 3.02
C SER A 83 20.07 22.12 3.79
N GLU A 84 20.67 23.31 3.66
CA GLU A 84 21.88 23.71 4.40
C GLU A 84 21.73 23.53 5.91
N ARG A 85 20.49 23.58 6.42
CA ARG A 85 20.17 23.35 7.84
C ARG A 85 20.64 21.99 8.35
N TRP A 86 20.73 20.96 7.49
CA TRP A 86 21.13 19.61 7.89
C TRP A 86 22.57 19.26 7.52
N SER A 87 23.32 20.20 6.93
CA SER A 87 24.70 19.99 6.47
C SER A 87 25.69 19.63 7.60
N PHE A 88 25.36 19.98 8.85
CA PHE A 88 26.16 19.67 10.04
C PHE A 88 26.04 18.21 10.48
N PHE A 89 24.97 17.50 10.09
CA PHE A 89 24.70 16.15 10.58
C PHE A 89 25.53 15.11 9.82
N LYS A 90 26.63 14.69 10.45
CA LYS A 90 27.54 13.66 9.94
C LYS A 90 27.73 12.56 10.97
N TYR A 91 27.71 11.31 10.53
CA TYR A 91 28.05 10.16 11.36
C TYR A 91 29.30 9.49 10.79
N ARG A 92 30.38 9.45 11.58
CA ARG A 92 31.69 8.89 11.18
C ARG A 92 32.20 9.44 9.83
N GLY A 93 31.97 10.72 9.57
CA GLY A 93 32.41 11.41 8.34
C GLY A 93 31.47 11.27 7.14
N VAL A 94 30.40 10.49 7.25
CA VAL A 94 29.36 10.32 6.21
C VAL A 94 28.19 11.26 6.50
N SER A 95 27.67 11.97 5.50
CA SER A 95 26.52 12.86 5.68
C SER A 95 25.23 12.07 5.89
N LEU A 96 24.26 12.64 6.60
CA LEU A 96 22.93 12.05 6.76
C LEU A 96 22.27 11.73 5.41
N SER A 97 22.42 12.63 4.44
CA SER A 97 21.88 12.46 3.08
C SER A 97 22.39 11.18 2.41
N GLN A 98 23.69 10.90 2.49
CA GLN A 98 24.28 9.68 1.91
C GLN A 98 23.75 8.39 2.56
N LEU A 99 23.33 8.45 3.82
CA LEU A 99 22.83 7.29 4.55
C LEU A 99 21.34 7.06 4.35
N TYR A 100 20.53 8.12 4.25
CA TYR A 100 19.07 8.02 4.38
C TYR A 100 18.27 8.54 3.19
N PHE A 101 18.89 9.20 2.20
CA PHE A 101 18.17 9.72 1.03
C PHE A 101 17.39 8.62 0.31
N LEU A 102 18.07 7.57 -0.16
CA LEU A 102 17.42 6.50 -0.92
C LEU A 102 16.37 5.72 -0.10
N PRO A 103 16.64 5.29 1.16
CA PRO A 103 15.62 4.66 1.97
C PRO A 103 14.38 5.53 2.20
N LEU A 104 14.56 6.83 2.44
CA LEU A 104 13.45 7.75 2.68
C LEU A 104 12.65 8.01 1.41
N GLN A 105 13.34 8.28 0.28
CA GLN A 105 12.69 8.45 -1.01
C GLN A 105 11.85 7.21 -1.36
N TRP A 106 12.42 6.03 -1.19
CA TRP A 106 11.72 4.78 -1.48
C TRP A 106 10.47 4.61 -0.60
N TYR A 107 10.58 4.89 0.70
CA TYR A 107 9.45 4.86 1.62
C TYR A 107 8.36 5.86 1.20
N LEU A 108 8.71 7.13 0.96
CA LEU A 108 7.76 8.16 0.55
C LEU A 108 7.08 7.82 -0.78
N SER A 109 7.82 7.29 -1.76
CA SER A 109 7.25 6.83 -3.02
C SER A 109 6.19 5.75 -2.79
N HIS A 110 6.40 4.81 -1.86
CA HIS A 110 5.40 3.77 -1.57
C HIS A 110 4.19 4.35 -0.85
N VAL A 111 4.40 5.27 0.10
CA VAL A 111 3.31 5.93 0.83
C VAL A 111 2.41 6.65 -0.15
N ILE A 112 3.01 7.46 -1.02
CA ILE A 112 2.29 8.24 -2.02
C ILE A 112 1.59 7.30 -3.01
N TYR A 113 2.28 6.28 -3.53
CA TYR A 113 1.73 5.31 -4.48
C TYR A 113 0.50 4.58 -3.94
N TYR A 114 0.58 4.04 -2.73
CA TYR A 114 -0.55 3.31 -2.15
C TYR A 114 -1.68 4.24 -1.71
N THR A 115 -1.35 5.45 -1.24
CA THR A 115 -2.36 6.47 -0.92
C THR A 115 -3.18 6.85 -2.15
N ASP A 116 -2.52 7.07 -3.30
CA ASP A 116 -3.17 7.36 -4.58
C ASP A 116 -4.13 6.25 -5.00
N ILE A 117 -3.65 4.99 -4.99
CA ILE A 117 -4.49 3.84 -5.33
C ILE A 117 -5.71 3.75 -4.41
N VAL A 118 -5.52 3.83 -3.09
CA VAL A 118 -6.63 3.70 -2.13
C VAL A 118 -7.63 4.84 -2.27
N ALA A 119 -7.16 6.07 -2.48
CA ALA A 119 -8.03 7.22 -2.71
C ALA A 119 -8.87 7.05 -3.98
N ASN A 120 -8.26 6.55 -5.06
CA ASN A 120 -8.94 6.30 -6.32
C ASN A 120 -9.94 5.13 -6.24
N VAL A 121 -9.64 4.09 -5.44
CA VAL A 121 -10.61 3.04 -5.11
C VAL A 121 -11.84 3.63 -4.40
N LEU A 122 -11.65 4.47 -3.38
CA LEU A 122 -12.76 5.13 -2.69
C LEU A 122 -13.58 6.03 -3.62
N ALA A 123 -12.91 6.72 -4.56
CA ALA A 123 -13.58 7.59 -5.53
C ALA A 123 -14.40 6.79 -6.55
N ALA A 124 -13.90 5.63 -6.99
CA ALA A 124 -14.57 4.76 -7.95
C ALA A 124 -15.77 4.03 -7.35
N HIS A 125 -15.67 3.61 -6.08
CA HIS A 125 -16.65 2.74 -5.43
C HIS A 125 -17.37 3.46 -4.29
N LYS A 126 -18.50 4.11 -4.59
CA LYS A 126 -19.22 4.98 -3.64
C LYS A 126 -19.91 4.22 -2.50
N GLU A 127 -20.22 2.94 -2.71
CA GLU A 127 -20.97 2.10 -1.77
C GLU A 127 -20.07 1.31 -0.79
N ILE A 128 -18.77 1.61 -0.75
CA ILE A 128 -17.84 0.96 0.17
C ILE A 128 -18.31 1.15 1.61
N ALA A 129 -18.47 0.02 2.30
CA ALA A 129 -18.70 -0.06 3.73
C ALA A 129 -17.41 -0.38 4.49
N ARG A 130 -16.51 -1.19 3.91
CA ARG A 130 -15.27 -1.60 4.57
C ARG A 130 -14.08 -1.66 3.60
N LEU A 131 -12.95 -1.13 4.04
CA LEU A 131 -11.64 -1.41 3.47
C LEU A 131 -10.92 -2.44 4.35
N ILE A 132 -10.43 -3.50 3.74
CA ILE A 132 -9.81 -4.64 4.43
C ILE A 132 -8.37 -4.76 3.97
N VAL A 133 -7.46 -4.69 4.93
CA VAL A 133 -6.03 -4.94 4.77
C VAL A 133 -5.59 -6.00 5.76
N PHE A 134 -4.73 -6.90 5.33
CA PHE A 134 -4.12 -7.87 6.23
C PHE A 134 -2.98 -7.23 7.00
N SER A 135 -2.90 -7.52 8.28
CA SER A 135 -1.76 -7.08 9.10
C SER A 135 -0.44 -7.57 8.51
N PRO A 136 0.61 -6.73 8.54
CA PRO A 136 1.92 -7.12 8.06
C PRO A 136 2.46 -8.23 8.95
N LEU A 137 3.00 -9.27 8.33
CA LEU A 137 3.60 -10.38 9.07
C LEU A 137 4.82 -9.85 9.82
N SER A 138 4.82 -10.04 11.14
CA SER A 138 5.73 -9.41 12.10
C SER A 138 7.22 -9.78 11.99
N SER A 139 7.63 -10.48 10.92
CA SER A 139 9.03 -10.78 10.65
C SER A 139 9.71 -9.59 9.97
N GLY A 140 10.00 -8.55 10.74
CA GLY A 140 11.00 -7.55 10.33
C GLY A 140 12.37 -8.22 10.15
N PRO A 141 13.22 -7.76 9.22
CA PRO A 141 14.56 -8.33 9.05
C PRO A 141 15.40 -8.14 10.32
N ALA A 142 16.20 -9.15 10.69
CA ALA A 142 17.07 -9.12 11.86
C ALA A 142 18.14 -8.01 11.81
N MET A 143 18.50 -7.58 10.59
CA MET A 143 19.28 -6.38 10.30
C MET A 143 18.81 -5.79 8.96
N GLY A 144 18.57 -4.49 8.92
CA GLY A 144 18.13 -3.78 7.73
C GLY A 144 17.99 -2.28 7.99
N SER A 145 17.82 -1.48 6.93
CA SER A 145 17.52 -0.05 7.06
C SER A 145 16.31 0.15 7.99
N THR A 146 16.36 1.19 8.84
CA THR A 146 15.32 1.52 9.82
C THR A 146 13.93 1.70 9.20
N LEU A 147 13.85 1.91 7.89
CA LEU A 147 12.61 2.08 7.14
C LEU A 147 12.03 0.79 6.54
N VAL A 148 12.72 -0.36 6.61
CA VAL A 148 12.21 -1.61 6.01
C VAL A 148 10.93 -2.09 6.68
N THR A 149 10.85 -2.04 8.02
CA THR A 149 9.63 -2.41 8.73
C THR A 149 8.47 -1.47 8.39
N PRO A 150 8.63 -0.12 8.46
CA PRO A 150 7.62 0.81 7.95
C PRO A 150 7.21 0.54 6.50
N GLN A 151 8.16 0.23 5.60
CA GLN A 151 7.87 -0.09 4.19
C GLN A 151 6.88 -1.25 4.04
N ILE A 152 7.01 -2.29 4.85
CA ILE A 152 6.09 -3.44 4.85
C ILE A 152 4.67 -3.04 5.31
N ARG A 153 4.56 -2.00 6.14
CA ARG A 153 3.28 -1.51 6.67
C ARG A 153 2.59 -0.46 5.80
N VAL A 154 3.27 0.08 4.79
CA VAL A 154 2.80 1.28 4.08
C VAL A 154 1.37 1.16 3.57
N ILE A 155 0.98 0.00 3.01
CA ILE A 155 -0.39 -0.16 2.53
C ILE A 155 -1.43 -0.07 3.66
N VAL A 156 -1.10 -0.58 4.84
CA VAL A 156 -1.97 -0.46 6.03
C VAL A 156 -2.07 1.00 6.45
N ASP A 157 -0.93 1.69 6.54
CA ASP A 157 -0.89 3.10 6.92
C ASP A 157 -1.66 3.97 5.90
N ALA A 158 -1.54 3.67 4.60
CA ALA A 158 -2.27 4.34 3.52
C ALA A 158 -3.78 4.11 3.63
N VAL A 159 -4.21 2.86 3.84
CA VAL A 159 -5.63 2.51 3.99
C VAL A 159 -6.23 3.16 5.24
N GLU A 160 -5.55 3.08 6.39
CA GLU A 160 -6.01 3.72 7.62
C GLU A 160 -6.11 5.24 7.47
N CYS A 161 -5.13 5.88 6.85
CA CYS A 161 -5.12 7.34 6.67
C CYS A 161 -6.26 7.79 5.76
N VAL A 162 -6.40 7.17 4.59
CA VAL A 162 -7.42 7.52 3.60
C VAL A 162 -8.83 7.19 4.12
N ALA A 163 -9.01 6.07 4.81
CA ALA A 163 -10.29 5.71 5.43
C ALA A 163 -10.72 6.76 6.47
N ARG A 164 -9.80 7.14 7.35
CA ARG A 164 -10.05 8.15 8.40
C ARG A 164 -10.44 9.50 7.81
N GLU A 165 -9.76 9.95 6.75
CA GLU A 165 -10.09 11.23 6.09
C GLU A 165 -11.47 11.21 5.42
N ASN A 166 -11.94 10.03 4.99
CA ASN A 166 -13.22 9.86 4.30
C ASN A 166 -14.37 9.36 5.20
N ASN A 167 -14.15 9.25 6.52
CA ASN A 167 -15.11 8.70 7.50
C ASN A 167 -15.63 7.30 7.10
N LYS A 168 -14.72 6.44 6.63
CA LYS A 168 -14.98 5.05 6.26
C LYS A 168 -14.33 4.07 7.23
#